data_AF-A0A7Y3CDH5-F1
#
_entry.id   AF-A0A7Y3CDH5-F1
#
_cell.length_a   1.000
_cell.length_b   1.000
_cell.length_c   1.000
_cell.angle_alpha   90.00
_cell.angle_beta   90.00
_cell.angle_gamma   90.00
#
_symmetry.space_group_name_H-M   'P 1'
#
loop_
_entity.id
_entity.type
_entity.pdbx_description
1 polymer ?
#
loop_
_entity_poly.entity_id
_entity_poly.type
_entity_poly.pdbx_seq_one_letter_code
_entity_poly.pdbx_strand_id
1 'polypeptide(L)'
;MVKNYFRDYFSSFQLVVMILVVMSLNGQEPRVFNTSDFQLLGKVKRCLVITDYGKESFEFDPEGVLTKVTTLYSDTDYDVTYYRYSGGLLKEKRLENYREDSLDRQTSLAHIYRIDTLLNKVVKESVYSYQREFLDQFEYKYDGAGNLMAIIRTTNEGIDDTQISYDTLRGEVTKTIDVNGITERSVRTGEKNEKGQLLRVELEKIYLKGEPYKATESFTDTLGRKFREFKFDYDNGKSSFVKTEEINYEYDEQGFLKARIQKSDKQESRQEFIYQFDGHNPPNWIKMIITPDNRYTTRRITYYEEDASKTAEEEN
;
A
#
# COMPACT_ATOMS: atom_id res chain seq x y z
N MET A 1 -0.39 -40.88 19.65
CA MET A 1 -1.26 -39.69 19.58
C MET A 1 -0.33 -38.48 19.45
N VAL A 2 0.14 -38.22 18.23
CA VAL A 2 1.13 -37.16 17.94
C VAL A 2 0.35 -35.93 17.50
N LYS A 3 0.45 -34.85 18.29
CA LYS A 3 -0.15 -33.55 17.96
C LYS A 3 0.67 -32.94 16.82
N ASN A 4 0.04 -32.74 15.67
CA ASN A 4 0.63 -32.07 14.51
C ASN A 4 0.68 -30.55 14.77
N TYR A 5 1.79 -30.06 15.28
CA TYR A 5 2.08 -28.62 15.45
C TYR A 5 2.47 -27.92 14.13
N PHE A 6 2.47 -28.62 13.00
CA PHE A 6 2.89 -28.07 11.70
C PHE A 6 1.82 -27.24 10.99
N ARG A 7 0.57 -27.23 11.49
CA ARG A 7 -0.56 -26.59 10.80
C ARG A 7 -0.89 -25.18 11.30
N ASP A 8 -0.33 -24.77 12.44
CA ASP A 8 -0.64 -23.46 13.05
C ASP A 8 0.34 -22.34 12.63
N TYR A 9 1.42 -22.67 11.93
CA TYR A 9 2.41 -21.69 11.44
C TYR A 9 2.02 -21.03 10.10
N PHE A 10 1.00 -21.54 9.40
CA PHE A 10 0.63 -21.03 8.07
C PHE A 10 -0.53 -20.01 8.09
N SER A 11 -1.15 -19.76 9.25
CA SER A 11 -2.35 -18.91 9.37
C SER A 11 -2.09 -17.50 9.94
N SER A 12 -0.87 -17.20 10.37
CA SER A 12 -0.49 -15.93 11.02
C SER A 12 0.43 -15.05 10.17
N PHE A 13 0.65 -15.42 8.90
CA PHE A 13 1.46 -14.70 7.92
C PHE A 13 0.83 -13.40 7.38
N GLN A 14 -0.46 -13.12 7.66
CA GLN A 14 -1.17 -11.96 7.08
C GLN A 14 -1.28 -10.71 7.98
N LEU A 15 -0.76 -10.70 9.21
CA LEU A 15 -1.11 -9.64 10.17
C LEU A 15 -0.10 -8.48 10.32
N VAL A 16 1.04 -8.47 9.61
CA VAL A 16 2.05 -7.38 9.77
C VAL A 16 2.50 -6.72 8.46
N VAL A 17 1.98 -7.14 7.31
CA VAL A 17 2.02 -6.32 6.07
C VAL A 17 1.06 -5.11 6.16
N MET A 18 0.23 -5.03 7.21
CA MET A 18 -0.84 -4.02 7.33
C MET A 18 -0.44 -2.69 8.00
N ILE A 19 0.85 -2.35 8.12
CA ILE A 19 1.30 -1.05 8.67
C ILE A 19 2.12 -0.20 7.67
N LEU A 20 2.39 -0.68 6.45
CA LEU A 20 2.94 0.15 5.36
C LEU A 20 2.20 -0.03 4.03
N VAL A 21 0.97 -0.55 4.10
CA VAL A 21 0.14 -0.83 2.94
C VAL A 21 -1.23 -0.20 3.15
N VAL A 22 -1.30 1.12 2.99
CA VAL A 22 -2.50 1.74 2.41
C VAL A 22 -2.44 1.46 0.90
N MET A 23 -2.46 0.17 0.51
CA MET A 23 -2.77 -0.20 -0.87
C MET A 23 -4.29 -0.17 -1.01
N SER A 24 -4.83 1.03 -1.24
CA SER A 24 -5.88 1.11 -2.24
C SER A 24 -5.34 0.50 -3.53
N LEU A 25 -6.17 -0.17 -4.33
CA LEU A 25 -5.83 -0.85 -5.59
C LEU A 25 -5.30 0.05 -6.73
N ASN A 26 -4.71 1.19 -6.38
CA ASN A 26 -3.74 1.89 -7.21
C ASN A 26 -2.46 1.05 -7.43
N GLY A 27 -2.30 -0.10 -6.76
CA GLY A 27 -1.13 -0.97 -6.83
C GLY A 27 -0.85 -1.64 -8.19
N GLN A 28 -1.76 -1.50 -9.17
CA GLN A 28 -1.44 -1.87 -10.55
C GLN A 28 -0.98 -0.68 -11.38
N GLU A 29 -1.22 0.57 -10.96
CA GLU A 29 -0.77 1.74 -11.70
C GLU A 29 0.66 2.15 -11.33
N PRO A 30 1.44 2.65 -12.29
CA PRO A 30 2.74 3.25 -12.00
C PRO A 30 2.57 4.47 -11.07
N ARG A 31 2.96 4.33 -9.81
CA ARG A 31 2.90 5.38 -8.77
C ARG A 31 4.29 5.86 -8.38
N VAL A 32 4.39 7.15 -8.06
CA VAL A 32 5.55 7.76 -7.41
C VAL A 32 5.29 7.79 -5.90
N PHE A 33 6.21 7.25 -5.12
CA PHE A 33 6.14 7.26 -3.65
C PHE A 33 7.05 8.35 -3.09
N ASN A 34 6.64 8.95 -1.98
CA ASN A 34 7.40 9.97 -1.28
C ASN A 34 7.47 9.70 0.24
N THR A 35 8.27 10.48 0.97
CA THR A 35 8.44 10.34 2.43
C THR A 35 7.13 10.35 3.21
N SER A 36 6.13 11.14 2.79
CA SER A 36 4.84 11.20 3.48
C SER A 36 4.04 9.90 3.40
N ASP A 37 4.22 9.11 2.32
CA ASP A 37 3.62 7.78 2.20
C ASP A 37 4.14 6.81 3.30
N PHE A 38 5.28 7.12 3.92
CA PHE A 38 5.90 6.34 5.00
C PHE A 38 5.73 7.00 6.39
N GLN A 39 4.94 8.07 6.48
CA GLN A 39 4.82 8.92 7.67
C GLN A 39 6.19 9.44 8.14
N LEU A 40 7.01 9.88 7.18
CA LEU A 40 8.32 10.49 7.44
C LEU A 40 8.23 12.00 7.20
N LEU A 41 8.71 12.77 8.18
CA LEU A 41 8.73 14.22 8.18
C LEU A 41 10.15 14.74 7.94
N GLY A 42 10.26 15.89 7.25
CA GLY A 42 11.54 16.52 6.93
C GLY A 42 12.27 15.89 5.74
N LYS A 43 13.52 16.32 5.52
CA LYS A 43 14.38 15.84 4.41
C LYS A 43 15.03 14.51 4.74
N VAL A 44 14.22 13.45 4.78
CA VAL A 44 14.73 12.10 5.06
C VAL A 44 15.47 11.56 3.84
N LYS A 45 16.73 11.14 4.05
CA LYS A 45 17.55 10.43 3.06
C LYS A 45 17.30 8.93 3.09
N ARG A 46 17.20 8.36 4.30
CA ARG A 46 17.03 6.92 4.50
C ARG A 46 16.20 6.63 5.74
N CYS A 47 15.32 5.65 5.66
CA CYS A 47 14.64 5.04 6.80
C CYS A 47 14.84 3.52 6.77
N LEU A 48 15.52 2.97 7.78
CA LEU A 48 15.63 1.53 8.01
C LEU A 48 14.58 1.11 9.02
N VAL A 49 13.59 0.34 8.59
CA VAL A 49 12.57 -0.29 9.41
C VAL A 49 13.07 -1.67 9.85
N ILE A 50 12.99 -1.94 11.15
CA ILE A 50 13.44 -3.17 11.79
C ILE A 50 12.24 -3.76 12.52
N THR A 51 11.92 -5.00 12.20
CA THR A 51 10.84 -5.78 12.80
C THR A 51 11.36 -7.13 13.25
N ASP A 52 10.54 -7.90 13.96
CA ASP A 52 10.89 -9.25 14.40
C ASP A 52 11.10 -10.24 13.24
N TYR A 53 10.59 -9.92 12.03
CA TYR A 53 10.65 -10.80 10.86
C TYR A 53 11.65 -10.36 9.78
N GLY A 54 12.28 -9.19 9.93
CA GLY A 54 13.23 -8.70 8.93
C GLY A 54 13.49 -7.21 8.99
N LYS A 55 14.28 -6.75 8.01
CA LYS A 55 14.66 -5.34 7.87
C LYS A 55 14.33 -4.85 6.47
N GLU A 56 13.80 -3.63 6.40
CA GLU A 56 13.50 -2.95 5.14
C GLU A 56 14.11 -1.55 5.17
N SER A 57 14.85 -1.20 4.13
CA SER A 57 15.48 0.11 3.98
C SER A 57 14.84 0.86 2.84
N PHE A 58 14.34 2.06 3.11
CA PHE A 58 13.79 2.99 2.14
C PHE A 58 14.76 4.14 1.96
N GLU A 59 15.17 4.42 0.73
CA GLU A 59 16.05 5.53 0.38
C GLU A 59 15.30 6.50 -0.53
N PHE A 60 15.44 7.80 -0.23
CA PHE A 60 14.74 8.88 -0.91
C PHE A 60 15.76 9.86 -1.51
N ASP A 61 15.36 10.61 -2.53
CA ASP A 61 16.12 11.76 -3.02
C ASP A 61 15.88 13.01 -2.13
N PRO A 62 16.61 14.13 -2.34
CA PRO A 62 16.43 15.35 -1.55
C PRO A 62 15.02 15.96 -1.59
N GLU A 63 14.28 15.68 -2.67
CA GLU A 63 12.88 16.08 -2.86
C GLU A 63 11.90 15.15 -2.12
N GLY A 64 12.41 14.07 -1.52
CA GLY A 64 11.65 13.11 -0.73
C GLY A 64 11.00 12.01 -1.56
N VAL A 65 11.38 11.82 -2.83
CA VAL A 65 10.86 10.76 -3.70
C VAL A 65 11.63 9.46 -3.47
N LEU A 66 10.92 8.34 -3.34
CA LEU A 66 11.51 7.02 -3.12
C LEU A 66 12.32 6.58 -4.34
N THR A 67 13.61 6.34 -4.15
CA THR A 67 14.53 5.91 -5.22
C THR A 67 14.98 4.47 -5.07
N LYS A 68 14.97 3.92 -3.85
CA LYS A 68 15.39 2.55 -3.61
C LYS A 68 14.73 1.92 -2.38
N VAL A 69 14.40 0.65 -2.49
CA VAL A 69 13.97 -0.21 -1.39
C VAL A 69 14.91 -1.40 -1.30
N THR A 70 15.30 -1.79 -0.10
CA THR A 70 16.06 -3.02 0.15
C THR A 70 15.39 -3.83 1.24
N THR A 71 15.02 -5.06 0.94
CA THR A 71 14.45 -6.02 1.89
C THR A 71 15.50 -7.07 2.21
N LEU A 72 15.91 -7.16 3.48
CA LEU A 72 16.95 -8.10 3.93
C LEU A 72 16.32 -9.29 4.62
N TYR A 73 16.62 -10.49 4.11
CA TYR A 73 16.25 -11.77 4.74
C TYR A 73 17.41 -12.35 5.54
N SER A 74 18.64 -12.19 5.05
CA SER A 74 19.89 -12.52 5.73
C SER A 74 20.98 -11.50 5.36
N ASP A 75 22.21 -11.73 5.80
CA ASP A 75 23.35 -10.89 5.42
C ASP A 75 23.72 -11.06 3.94
N THR A 76 23.36 -12.19 3.31
CA THR A 76 23.71 -12.52 1.92
C THR A 76 22.51 -12.61 0.97
N ASP A 77 21.29 -12.71 1.52
CA ASP A 77 20.06 -12.85 0.76
C ASP A 77 19.16 -11.64 0.99
N TYR A 78 18.96 -10.88 -0.08
CA TYR A 78 18.21 -9.64 -0.05
C TYR A 78 17.65 -9.32 -1.44
N ASP A 79 16.62 -8.50 -1.46
CA ASP A 79 16.06 -7.98 -2.70
C ASP A 79 16.21 -6.45 -2.70
N VAL A 80 16.53 -5.90 -3.86
CA VAL A 80 16.66 -4.45 -4.07
C VAL A 80 15.72 -4.02 -5.17
N THR A 81 14.85 -3.05 -4.87
CA THR A 81 14.05 -2.37 -5.89
C THR A 81 14.58 -0.97 -6.13
N TYR A 82 14.95 -0.66 -7.37
CA TYR A 82 15.34 0.70 -7.77
C TYR A 82 14.24 1.37 -8.58
N TYR A 83 14.07 2.67 -8.36
CA TYR A 83 13.14 3.52 -9.09
C TYR A 83 13.90 4.64 -9.77
N ARG A 84 13.64 4.83 -11.07
CA ARG A 84 14.21 5.93 -11.85
C ARG A 84 13.11 6.75 -12.47
N TYR A 85 13.19 8.06 -12.24
CA TYR A 85 12.22 9.03 -12.70
C TYR A 85 12.83 9.95 -13.77
N SER A 86 11.98 10.51 -14.63
CA SER A 86 12.34 11.56 -15.58
C SER A 86 11.13 12.46 -15.80
N GLY A 87 11.31 13.78 -15.58
CA GLY A 87 10.22 14.74 -15.67
C GLY A 87 9.09 14.46 -14.66
N GLY A 88 9.42 13.97 -13.46
CA GLY A 88 8.44 13.61 -12.43
C GLY A 88 7.68 12.29 -12.68
N LEU A 89 8.03 11.55 -13.73
CA LEU A 89 7.34 10.31 -14.12
C LEU A 89 8.26 9.10 -13.95
N LEU A 90 7.73 7.99 -13.44
CA LEU A 90 8.46 6.73 -13.35
C LEU A 90 8.80 6.24 -14.76
N LYS A 91 10.09 6.01 -15.02
CA LYS A 91 10.61 5.52 -16.31
C LYS A 91 11.08 4.08 -16.23
N GLU A 92 11.63 3.69 -15.09
CA GLU A 92 12.20 2.37 -14.91
C GLU A 92 12.06 1.96 -13.45
N LYS A 93 11.63 0.71 -13.24
CA LYS A 93 11.63 0.03 -11.94
C LYS A 93 12.40 -1.28 -12.10
N ARG A 94 13.44 -1.49 -11.31
CA ARG A 94 14.26 -2.72 -11.35
C ARG A 94 14.10 -3.48 -10.05
N LEU A 95 13.79 -4.76 -10.14
CA LEU A 95 13.80 -5.69 -9.03
C LEU A 95 15.01 -6.59 -9.20
N GLU A 96 15.95 -6.50 -8.28
CA GLU A 96 17.17 -7.29 -8.26
C GLU A 96 17.16 -8.19 -7.04
N ASN A 97 17.22 -9.51 -7.26
CA ASN A 97 17.28 -10.49 -6.19
C ASN A 97 18.72 -10.96 -6.02
N TYR A 98 19.21 -10.96 -4.80
CA TYR A 98 20.55 -11.41 -4.45
C TYR A 98 20.45 -12.65 -3.57
N ARG A 99 21.17 -13.70 -3.95
CA ARG A 99 21.27 -14.97 -3.21
C ARG A 99 22.74 -15.29 -3.04
N GLU A 100 23.18 -15.52 -1.81
CA GLU A 100 24.60 -15.69 -1.48
C GLU A 100 25.47 -14.52 -2.00
N ASP A 101 24.99 -13.29 -1.84
CA ASP A 101 25.60 -12.03 -2.34
C ASP A 101 25.77 -11.91 -3.86
N SER A 102 25.21 -12.85 -4.64
CA SER A 102 25.26 -12.83 -6.09
C SER A 102 23.90 -12.46 -6.68
N LEU A 103 23.91 -11.64 -7.73
CA LEU A 103 22.70 -11.27 -8.46
C LEU A 103 22.11 -12.50 -9.14
N ASP A 104 20.94 -12.94 -8.69
CA ASP A 104 20.14 -13.94 -9.36
C ASP A 104 19.38 -13.31 -10.53
N ARG A 105 19.98 -13.40 -11.71
CA ARG A 105 19.39 -12.88 -12.94
C ARG A 105 18.09 -13.59 -13.34
N GLN A 106 17.86 -14.83 -12.91
CA GLN A 106 16.67 -15.60 -13.33
C GLN A 106 15.39 -15.04 -12.72
N THR A 107 15.48 -14.54 -11.49
CA THR A 107 14.32 -13.99 -10.77
C THR A 107 14.29 -12.46 -10.73
N SER A 108 15.35 -11.80 -11.20
CA SER A 108 15.44 -10.35 -11.32
C SER A 108 14.70 -9.82 -12.56
N LEU A 109 14.02 -8.68 -12.41
CA LEU A 109 13.10 -8.12 -13.40
C LEU A 109 13.34 -6.63 -13.64
N ALA A 110 13.18 -6.19 -14.89
CA ALA A 110 13.23 -4.79 -15.28
C ALA A 110 11.88 -4.38 -15.89
N HIS A 111 11.27 -3.35 -15.32
CA HIS A 111 10.03 -2.75 -15.78
C HIS A 111 10.35 -1.41 -16.44
N ILE A 112 9.96 -1.24 -17.70
CA ILE A 112 10.24 -0.04 -18.50
C ILE A 112 8.92 0.64 -18.85
N TYR A 113 8.79 1.91 -18.50
CA TYR A 113 7.57 2.68 -18.65
C TYR A 113 7.65 3.70 -19.79
N ARG A 114 6.63 3.71 -20.64
CA ARG A 114 6.41 4.71 -21.70
C ARG A 114 5.03 5.31 -21.55
N ILE A 115 4.92 6.61 -21.81
CA ILE A 115 3.68 7.36 -21.65
C ILE A 115 3.38 8.00 -22.99
N ASP A 116 2.17 7.77 -23.49
CA ASP A 116 1.59 8.44 -24.65
C ASP A 116 0.42 9.31 -24.18
N THR A 117 0.32 10.52 -24.71
CA THR A 117 -0.70 11.52 -24.35
C THR A 117 -1.36 12.15 -25.57
N LEU A 118 -1.13 11.64 -26.79
CA LEU A 118 -1.62 12.26 -28.03
C LEU A 118 -3.16 12.30 -28.15
N LEU A 119 -3.87 11.36 -27.53
CA LEU A 119 -5.33 11.32 -27.50
C LEU A 119 -5.81 11.31 -26.04
N ASN A 120 -5.85 10.12 -25.45
CA ASN A 120 -5.99 9.93 -24.01
C ASN A 120 -4.66 9.40 -23.46
N LYS A 121 -4.42 9.60 -22.16
CA LYS A 121 -3.23 9.07 -21.51
C LYS A 121 -3.23 7.54 -21.64
N VAL A 122 -2.13 6.99 -22.13
CA VAL A 122 -1.83 5.56 -22.12
C VAL A 122 -0.46 5.37 -21.52
N VAL A 123 -0.35 4.51 -20.51
CA VAL A 123 0.95 4.11 -19.96
C VAL A 123 1.21 2.68 -20.39
N LYS A 124 2.36 2.44 -20.99
CA LYS A 124 2.85 1.10 -21.35
C LYS A 124 3.98 0.71 -20.42
N GLU A 125 3.88 -0.47 -19.84
CA GLU A 125 4.92 -1.09 -19.04
C GLU A 125 5.38 -2.36 -19.75
N SER A 126 6.67 -2.47 -20.02
CA SER A 126 7.28 -3.69 -20.58
C SER A 126 8.18 -4.32 -19.51
N VAL A 127 7.97 -5.60 -19.23
CA VAL A 127 8.68 -6.37 -18.22
C VAL A 127 9.65 -7.33 -18.90
N TYR A 128 10.92 -7.25 -18.49
CA TYR A 128 11.99 -8.08 -19.01
C TYR A 128 12.73 -8.81 -17.88
N SER A 129 13.19 -10.03 -18.16
CA SER A 129 14.18 -10.70 -17.30
C SER A 129 15.56 -10.07 -17.47
N TYR A 130 16.49 -10.36 -16.56
CA TYR A 130 17.89 -9.92 -16.70
C TYR A 130 18.68 -10.71 -17.75
N GLN A 131 18.09 -11.77 -18.31
CA GLN A 131 18.53 -12.42 -19.54
C GLN A 131 18.03 -11.69 -20.81
N ARG A 132 17.31 -10.57 -20.65
CA ARG A 132 16.72 -9.76 -21.73
C ARG A 132 15.58 -10.45 -22.46
N GLU A 133 14.91 -11.39 -21.80
CA GLU A 133 13.71 -12.02 -22.35
C GLU A 133 12.50 -11.15 -22.02
N PHE A 134 11.64 -10.95 -23.01
CA PHE A 134 10.35 -10.30 -22.80
C PHE A 134 9.43 -11.28 -22.04
N LEU A 135 8.83 -10.79 -20.95
CA LEU A 135 7.92 -11.57 -20.13
C LEU A 135 6.49 -11.11 -20.35
N ASP A 136 6.22 -9.84 -20.00
CA ASP A 136 4.89 -9.26 -20.00
C ASP A 136 4.90 -7.83 -20.53
N GLN A 137 3.75 -7.39 -21.04
CA GLN A 137 3.45 -5.98 -21.28
C GLN A 137 2.10 -5.63 -20.66
N PHE A 138 2.04 -4.47 -20.00
CA PHE A 138 0.79 -3.89 -19.51
C PHE A 138 0.49 -2.59 -20.25
N GLU A 139 -0.77 -2.39 -20.63
CA GLU A 139 -1.28 -1.12 -21.13
C GLU A 139 -2.37 -0.58 -20.21
N TYR A 140 -2.07 0.54 -19.55
CA TYR A 140 -2.98 1.30 -18.70
C TYR A 140 -3.65 2.38 -19.54
N LYS A 141 -4.96 2.28 -19.72
CA LYS A 141 -5.75 3.24 -20.53
C LYS A 141 -6.60 4.11 -19.63
N TYR A 142 -6.57 5.41 -19.88
CA TYR A 142 -7.31 6.39 -19.09
C TYR A 142 -8.39 7.08 -19.94
N ASP A 143 -9.44 7.58 -19.29
CA ASP A 143 -10.43 8.47 -19.91
C ASP A 143 -9.89 9.90 -20.04
N GLY A 144 -10.68 10.80 -20.64
CA GLY A 144 -10.33 12.21 -20.79
C GLY A 144 -10.30 13.01 -19.47
N ALA A 145 -10.85 12.46 -18.38
CA ALA A 145 -10.79 13.03 -17.04
C ALA A 145 -9.59 12.48 -16.23
N GLY A 146 -8.84 11.53 -16.78
CA GLY A 146 -7.69 10.91 -16.15
C GLY A 146 -8.01 9.70 -15.26
N ASN A 147 -9.22 9.15 -15.31
CA ASN A 147 -9.57 7.91 -14.61
C ASN A 147 -9.10 6.69 -15.39
N LEU A 148 -8.55 5.69 -14.70
CA LEU A 148 -8.13 4.44 -15.33
C LEU A 148 -9.37 3.63 -15.78
N MET A 149 -9.46 3.34 -17.08
CA MET A 149 -10.56 2.59 -17.68
C MET A 149 -10.22 1.13 -17.94
N ALA A 150 -8.95 0.81 -18.24
CA ALA A 150 -8.56 -0.55 -18.55
C ALA A 150 -7.08 -0.84 -18.25
N ILE A 151 -6.80 -2.10 -17.94
CA ILE A 151 -5.45 -2.66 -17.85
C ILE A 151 -5.44 -3.90 -18.75
N ILE A 152 -4.67 -3.83 -19.83
CA ILE A 152 -4.49 -4.95 -20.75
C ILE A 152 -3.12 -5.55 -20.49
N ARG A 153 -3.07 -6.80 -20.03
CA ARG A 153 -1.82 -7.55 -19.86
C ARG A 153 -1.65 -8.51 -21.04
N THR A 154 -0.51 -8.43 -21.72
CA THR A 154 -0.12 -9.36 -22.78
C THR A 154 1.09 -10.14 -22.31
N THR A 155 0.99 -11.47 -22.35
CA THR A 155 2.07 -12.41 -22.02
C THR A 155 2.31 -13.34 -23.21
N ASN A 156 3.27 -14.26 -23.08
CA ASN A 156 3.46 -15.33 -24.06
C ASN A 156 2.34 -16.39 -24.03
N GLU A 157 1.50 -16.40 -22.99
CA GLU A 157 0.44 -17.38 -22.77
C GLU A 157 -0.94 -16.86 -23.17
N GLY A 158 -1.12 -15.54 -23.28
CA GLY A 158 -2.40 -14.94 -23.65
C GLY A 158 -2.50 -13.45 -23.34
N ILE A 159 -3.74 -12.96 -23.39
CA ILE A 159 -4.09 -11.58 -23.07
C ILE A 159 -5.15 -11.62 -21.97
N ASP A 160 -4.87 -10.94 -20.86
CA ASP A 160 -5.85 -10.64 -19.82
C ASP A 160 -6.35 -9.21 -19.99
N ASP A 161 -7.66 -9.04 -19.88
CA ASP A 161 -8.34 -7.74 -20.00
C ASP A 161 -9.04 -7.39 -18.69
N THR A 162 -8.58 -6.33 -18.03
CA THR A 162 -9.25 -5.75 -16.87
C THR A 162 -9.95 -4.47 -17.29
N GLN A 163 -11.27 -4.45 -17.21
CA GLN A 163 -12.09 -3.27 -17.48
C GLN A 163 -12.53 -2.62 -16.18
N ILE A 164 -12.53 -1.29 -16.17
CA ILE A 164 -12.87 -0.47 -15.02
C ILE A 164 -13.95 0.51 -15.45
N SER A 165 -15.09 0.44 -14.78
CA SER A 165 -16.22 1.34 -15.03
C SER A 165 -16.54 2.17 -13.79
N TYR A 166 -17.10 3.35 -14.04
CA TYR A 166 -17.49 4.31 -13.01
C TYR A 166 -18.95 4.69 -13.22
N ASP A 167 -19.77 4.51 -12.19
CA ASP A 167 -21.16 4.97 -12.15
C ASP A 167 -21.34 5.94 -11.00
N THR A 168 -22.17 6.97 -11.19
CA THR A 168 -22.47 7.97 -10.15
C THR A 168 -23.96 8.00 -9.87
N LEU A 169 -24.34 7.69 -8.64
CA LEU A 169 -25.72 7.68 -8.19
C LEU A 169 -25.86 8.47 -6.90
N ARG A 170 -26.68 9.53 -6.92
CA ARG A 170 -26.98 10.38 -5.75
C ARG A 170 -25.72 10.91 -5.03
N GLY A 171 -24.67 11.24 -5.80
CA GLY A 171 -23.41 11.75 -5.26
C GLY A 171 -22.43 10.68 -4.77
N GLU A 172 -22.81 9.40 -4.81
CA GLU A 172 -21.89 8.28 -4.57
C GLU A 172 -21.30 7.80 -5.90
N VAL A 173 -19.99 7.54 -5.94
CA VAL A 173 -19.28 7.01 -7.10
C VAL A 173 -18.98 5.54 -6.87
N THR A 174 -19.42 4.67 -7.77
CA THR A 174 -19.10 3.24 -7.76
C THR A 174 -18.09 2.92 -8.85
N LYS A 175 -16.91 2.43 -8.46
CA LYS A 175 -15.91 1.83 -9.35
C LYS A 175 -16.14 0.33 -9.40
N THR A 176 -16.33 -0.24 -10.59
CA THR A 176 -16.43 -1.70 -10.79
C THR A 176 -15.23 -2.19 -11.58
N ILE A 177 -14.67 -3.32 -11.17
CA ILE A 177 -13.50 -3.94 -11.81
C ILE A 177 -13.91 -5.33 -12.29
N ASP A 178 -13.87 -5.51 -13.61
CA ASP A 178 -14.18 -6.75 -14.30
C ASP A 178 -12.89 -7.31 -14.91
N VAL A 179 -12.54 -8.55 -14.57
CA VAL A 179 -11.39 -9.26 -15.13
C VAL A 179 -11.91 -10.31 -16.09
N ASN A 180 -11.52 -10.22 -17.36
CA ASN A 180 -11.97 -11.09 -18.45
C ASN A 180 -13.51 -11.23 -18.49
N GLY A 181 -14.21 -10.10 -18.25
CA GLY A 181 -15.67 -10.01 -18.24
C GLY A 181 -16.36 -10.52 -16.97
N ILE A 182 -15.62 -10.95 -15.95
CA ILE A 182 -16.15 -11.39 -14.66
C ILE A 182 -15.87 -10.31 -13.61
N THR A 183 -16.92 -9.82 -12.94
CA THR A 183 -16.76 -8.89 -11.83
C THR A 183 -15.99 -9.55 -10.68
N GLU A 184 -14.86 -8.96 -10.31
CA GLU A 184 -14.07 -9.39 -9.16
C GLU A 184 -14.22 -8.42 -7.98
N ARG A 185 -14.53 -7.15 -8.27
CA ARG A 185 -14.59 -6.13 -7.23
C ARG A 185 -15.49 -4.95 -7.59
N SER A 186 -16.12 -4.37 -6.58
CA SER A 186 -16.68 -3.02 -6.66
C SER A 186 -16.33 -2.20 -5.43
N VAL A 187 -16.10 -0.90 -5.63
CA VAL A 187 -15.82 0.06 -4.55
C VAL A 187 -16.75 1.23 -4.72
N ARG A 188 -17.68 1.39 -3.78
CA ARG A 188 -18.58 2.53 -3.73
C ARG A 188 -18.08 3.54 -2.72
N THR A 189 -17.88 4.76 -3.18
CA THR A 189 -17.38 5.88 -2.38
C THR A 189 -18.46 6.93 -2.23
N GLY A 190 -18.66 7.42 -1.01
CA GLY A 190 -19.53 8.56 -0.73
C GLY A 190 -19.04 9.36 0.46
N GLU A 191 -19.81 10.39 0.82
CA GLU A 191 -19.55 11.21 2.00
C GLU A 191 -20.75 11.14 2.95
N LYS A 192 -20.46 11.13 4.25
CA LYS A 192 -21.47 11.05 5.31
C LYS A 192 -21.10 11.98 6.45
N ASN A 193 -22.04 12.81 6.86
CA ASN A 193 -21.92 13.59 8.10
C ASN A 193 -22.35 12.73 9.29
N GLU A 194 -21.46 12.49 10.24
CA GLU A 194 -21.73 11.77 11.48
C GLU A 194 -21.27 12.62 12.67
N LYS A 195 -22.20 12.99 13.57
CA LYS A 195 -21.93 13.82 14.75
C LYS A 195 -21.19 15.14 14.45
N GLY A 196 -21.45 15.75 13.30
CA GLY A 196 -20.81 17.00 12.87
C GLY A 196 -19.43 16.83 12.20
N GLN A 197 -18.96 15.59 12.04
CA GLN A 197 -17.75 15.27 11.29
C GLN A 197 -18.12 14.75 9.90
N LEU A 198 -17.51 15.33 8.86
CA LEU A 198 -17.60 14.81 7.50
C LEU A 198 -16.66 13.60 7.37
N LEU A 199 -17.22 12.46 6.96
CA LEU A 199 -16.50 11.22 6.77
C LEU A 199 -16.62 10.77 5.31
N ARG A 200 -15.51 10.31 4.74
CA ARG A 200 -15.50 9.53 3.51
C ARG A 200 -15.85 8.09 3.85
N VAL A 201 -16.83 7.52 3.16
CA VAL A 201 -17.29 6.14 3.33
C VAL A 201 -16.97 5.37 2.07
N GLU A 202 -16.26 4.26 2.21
CA GLU A 202 -15.94 3.34 1.12
C GLU A 202 -16.46 1.94 1.42
N LEU A 203 -17.38 1.45 0.60
CA LEU A 203 -17.85 0.07 0.63
C LEU A 203 -17.19 -0.71 -0.50
N GLU A 204 -16.22 -1.54 -0.14
CA GLU A 204 -15.57 -2.49 -1.02
C GLU A 204 -16.29 -3.84 -0.96
N LYS A 205 -16.64 -4.40 -2.12
CA LYS A 205 -17.17 -5.76 -2.27
C LYS A 205 -16.22 -6.56 -3.12
N ILE A 206 -15.88 -7.75 -2.64
CA ILE A 206 -15.06 -8.73 -3.34
C ILE A 206 -15.97 -9.87 -3.81
N TYR A 207 -15.78 -10.26 -5.06
CA TYR A 207 -16.51 -11.32 -5.73
C TYR A 207 -15.56 -12.46 -6.08
N LEU A 208 -15.97 -13.69 -5.83
CA LEU A 208 -15.22 -14.88 -6.20
C LEU A 208 -15.89 -15.52 -7.41
N LYS A 209 -15.27 -15.41 -8.59
CA LYS A 209 -15.83 -15.88 -9.86
C LYS A 209 -17.19 -15.24 -10.18
N GLY A 210 -17.34 -13.95 -9.91
CA GLY A 210 -18.59 -13.20 -10.13
C GLY A 210 -19.59 -13.27 -8.97
N GLU A 211 -19.41 -14.19 -8.02
CA GLU A 211 -20.33 -14.36 -6.89
C GLU A 211 -19.89 -13.52 -5.68
N PRO A 212 -20.81 -12.84 -4.97
CA PRO A 212 -20.48 -12.08 -3.77
C PRO A 212 -19.78 -12.94 -2.71
N TYR A 213 -18.64 -12.47 -2.20
CA TYR A 213 -17.83 -13.23 -1.23
C TYR A 213 -17.67 -12.48 0.10
N LYS A 214 -17.07 -11.29 0.06
CA LYS A 214 -16.78 -10.47 1.24
C LYS A 214 -17.03 -9.00 0.96
N ALA A 215 -17.27 -8.23 2.00
CA ALA A 215 -17.29 -6.78 1.90
C ALA A 215 -16.59 -6.13 3.10
N THR A 216 -16.06 -4.93 2.86
CA THR A 216 -15.46 -4.08 3.87
C THR A 216 -16.01 -2.68 3.71
N GLU A 217 -16.58 -2.11 4.77
CA GLU A 217 -17.00 -0.70 4.82
C GLU A 217 -16.04 0.09 5.68
N SER A 218 -15.31 1.03 5.10
CA SER A 218 -14.33 1.89 5.77
C SER A 218 -14.83 3.33 5.90
N PHE A 219 -14.59 3.92 7.07
CA PHE A 219 -14.90 5.32 7.38
C PHE A 219 -13.60 6.05 7.63
N THR A 220 -13.33 7.09 6.84
CA THR A 220 -12.10 7.86 6.89
C THR A 220 -12.42 9.33 7.11
N ASP A 221 -11.64 10.02 7.94
CA ASP A 221 -11.79 11.46 8.13
C ASP A 221 -11.18 12.28 6.98
N THR A 222 -11.34 13.60 7.04
CA THR A 222 -10.79 14.52 6.04
C THR A 222 -9.26 14.56 6.00
N LEU A 223 -8.58 13.98 6.99
CA LEU A 223 -7.12 13.87 7.05
C LEU A 223 -6.63 12.50 6.53
N GLY A 224 -7.52 11.64 6.03
CA GLY A 224 -7.17 10.33 5.51
C GLY A 224 -7.00 9.25 6.60
N ARG A 225 -7.37 9.54 7.85
CA ARG A 225 -7.24 8.60 8.97
C ARG A 225 -8.48 7.72 9.05
N LYS A 226 -8.29 6.39 9.05
CA LYS A 226 -9.38 5.42 9.25
C LYS A 226 -9.94 5.57 10.66
N PHE A 227 -11.22 5.86 10.78
CA PHE A 227 -11.93 5.96 12.06
C PHE A 227 -12.59 4.63 12.44
N ARG A 228 -13.20 3.96 11.46
CA ARG A 228 -13.95 2.72 11.66
C ARG A 228 -13.91 1.84 10.41
N GLU A 229 -13.98 0.53 10.61
CA GLU A 229 -14.14 -0.46 9.56
C GLU A 229 -15.16 -1.51 9.99
N PHE A 230 -16.05 -1.92 9.10
CA PHE A 230 -16.91 -3.09 9.25
C PHE A 230 -16.51 -4.15 8.22
N LYS A 231 -16.41 -5.40 8.66
CA LYS A 231 -16.24 -6.54 7.75
C LYS A 231 -17.50 -7.35 7.67
N PHE A 232 -17.75 -7.88 6.48
CA PHE A 232 -18.92 -8.67 6.18
C PHE A 232 -18.53 -9.91 5.37
N ASP A 233 -19.17 -11.03 5.68
CA ASP A 233 -19.17 -12.21 4.83
C ASP A 233 -20.52 -12.33 4.13
N TYR A 234 -20.53 -12.85 2.90
CA TYR A 234 -21.77 -13.12 2.19
C TYR A 234 -22.44 -14.40 2.72
N ASP A 235 -23.67 -14.28 3.19
CA ASP A 235 -24.51 -15.39 3.65
C ASP A 235 -25.45 -15.80 2.52
N ASN A 236 -25.17 -16.95 1.90
CA ASN A 236 -26.00 -17.50 0.81
C ASN A 236 -27.45 -17.77 1.26
N GLY A 237 -27.66 -18.18 2.52
CA GLY A 237 -28.99 -18.47 3.05
C GLY A 237 -29.85 -17.23 3.20
N LYS A 238 -29.23 -16.07 3.46
CA LYS A 238 -29.90 -14.76 3.54
C LYS A 238 -29.75 -13.91 2.28
N SER A 239 -28.99 -14.39 1.29
CA SER A 239 -28.63 -13.66 0.07
C SER A 239 -28.17 -12.22 0.35
N SER A 240 -27.34 -12.05 1.39
CA SER A 240 -26.91 -10.73 1.86
C SER A 240 -25.58 -10.78 2.61
N PHE A 241 -24.91 -9.63 2.69
CA PHE A 241 -23.72 -9.44 3.49
C PHE A 241 -24.09 -9.29 4.97
N VAL A 242 -23.51 -10.14 5.82
CA VAL A 242 -23.74 -10.12 7.27
C VAL A 242 -22.47 -9.62 7.96
N LYS A 243 -22.60 -8.63 8.85
CA LYS A 243 -21.47 -8.05 9.59
C LYS A 243 -20.86 -9.13 10.49
N THR A 244 -19.55 -9.32 10.39
CA THR A 244 -18.78 -10.31 11.16
C THR A 244 -17.80 -9.64 12.13
N GLU A 245 -17.28 -8.46 11.76
CA GLU A 245 -16.36 -7.70 12.60
C GLU A 245 -16.63 -6.20 12.53
N GLU A 246 -16.30 -5.52 13.62
CA GLU A 246 -16.20 -4.08 13.71
C GLU A 246 -14.84 -3.70 14.30
N ILE A 247 -14.14 -2.80 13.62
CA ILE A 247 -12.83 -2.30 14.04
C ILE A 247 -12.93 -0.79 14.20
N ASN A 248 -12.58 -0.29 15.39
CA ASN A 248 -12.50 1.14 15.66
C ASN A 248 -11.03 1.54 15.88
N TYR A 249 -10.69 2.74 15.43
CA TYR A 249 -9.35 3.30 15.51
C TYR A 249 -9.40 4.60 16.31
N GLU A 250 -8.55 4.71 17.32
CA GLU A 250 -8.39 5.89 18.16
C GLU A 250 -7.04 6.53 17.87
N TYR A 251 -6.98 7.85 17.77
CA TYR A 251 -5.75 8.61 17.52
C TYR A 251 -5.46 9.54 18.69
N ASP A 252 -4.19 9.87 18.90
CA ASP A 252 -3.77 10.92 19.84
C ASP A 252 -3.90 12.33 19.24
N GLU A 253 -3.55 13.35 20.02
CA GLU A 253 -3.63 14.76 19.62
C GLU A 253 -2.66 15.11 18.48
N GLN A 254 -1.56 14.36 18.38
CA GLN A 254 -0.54 14.48 17.34
C GLN A 254 -0.94 13.73 16.05
N GLY A 255 -2.01 12.94 16.09
CA GLY A 255 -2.54 12.20 14.96
C GLY A 255 -1.95 10.81 14.76
N PHE A 256 -1.20 10.27 15.73
CA PHE A 256 -0.72 8.89 15.70
C PHE A 256 -1.80 7.93 16.20
N LEU A 257 -1.84 6.72 15.63
CA LEU A 257 -2.81 5.70 16.02
C LEU A 257 -2.52 5.29 17.46
N LYS A 258 -3.43 5.56 18.39
CA LYS A 258 -3.30 5.23 19.81
C LYS A 258 -3.85 3.85 20.14
N ALA A 259 -4.98 3.47 19.55
CA ALA A 259 -5.60 2.18 19.81
C ALA A 259 -6.36 1.63 18.60
N ARG A 260 -6.39 0.30 18.50
CA ARG A 260 -7.24 -0.46 17.58
C ARG A 260 -8.09 -1.42 18.40
N ILE A 261 -9.41 -1.26 18.31
CA ILE A 261 -10.38 -2.07 19.05
C ILE A 261 -11.16 -2.89 18.05
N GLN A 262 -11.01 -4.20 18.07
CA GLN A 262 -11.70 -5.13 17.19
C GLN A 262 -12.74 -5.91 17.99
N LYS A 263 -13.99 -5.87 17.51
CA LYS A 263 -15.14 -6.56 18.08
C LYS A 263 -15.68 -7.56 17.07
N SER A 264 -15.83 -8.79 17.50
CA SER A 264 -16.58 -9.86 16.83
C SER A 264 -17.68 -10.36 17.78
N ASP A 265 -18.62 -11.17 17.28
CA ASP A 265 -19.78 -11.65 18.05
C ASP A 265 -19.45 -12.28 19.41
N LYS A 266 -18.22 -12.77 19.61
CA LYS A 266 -17.81 -13.51 20.81
C LYS A 266 -16.58 -12.94 21.52
N GLN A 267 -15.88 -11.97 20.93
CA GLN A 267 -14.59 -11.52 21.42
C GLN A 267 -14.37 -10.04 21.10
N GLU A 268 -13.80 -9.34 22.07
CA GLU A 268 -13.23 -8.00 21.90
C GLU A 268 -11.73 -8.07 22.14
N SER A 269 -10.94 -7.52 21.22
CA SER A 269 -9.51 -7.34 21.38
C SER A 269 -9.16 -5.86 21.26
N ARG A 270 -8.27 -5.40 22.13
CA ARG A 270 -7.75 -4.03 22.14
C ARG A 270 -6.24 -4.11 21.98
N GLN A 271 -5.73 -3.38 21.00
CA GLN A 271 -4.31 -3.15 20.80
C GLN A 271 -4.02 -1.69 21.07
N GLU A 272 -2.99 -1.40 21.87
CA GLU A 272 -2.53 -0.03 22.10
C GLU A 272 -1.15 0.16 21.50
N PHE A 273 -0.91 1.36 21.00
CA PHE A 273 0.28 1.72 20.24
C PHE A 273 1.02 2.82 20.99
N ILE A 274 2.27 2.55 21.33
CA ILE A 274 3.12 3.46 22.11
C ILE A 274 4.31 3.85 21.23
N TYR A 275 4.51 5.15 21.04
CA TYR A 275 5.56 5.69 20.18
C TYR A 275 6.71 6.32 20.97
N GLN A 276 7.92 6.17 20.45
CA GLN A 276 9.10 6.95 20.84
C GLN A 276 9.61 7.69 19.62
N PHE A 277 10.09 8.92 19.83
CA PHE A 277 10.49 9.84 18.78
C PHE A 277 11.99 10.15 18.82
N ASP A 278 12.55 10.54 17.68
CA ASP A 278 13.89 11.10 17.63
C ASP A 278 13.92 12.58 18.05
N GLY A 279 15.13 13.16 18.07
CA GLY A 279 15.35 14.56 18.38
C GLY A 279 15.27 15.51 17.18
N HIS A 280 14.81 15.04 16.01
CA HIS A 280 14.64 15.90 14.83
C HIS A 280 13.46 16.86 15.04
N ASN A 281 13.41 17.97 14.29
CA ASN A 281 12.28 18.89 14.29
C ASN A 281 11.76 19.12 12.86
N PRO A 282 10.53 18.70 12.52
CA PRO A 282 9.57 17.98 13.36
C PRO A 282 10.03 16.54 13.69
N PRO A 283 9.66 15.98 14.85
CA PRO A 283 10.12 14.67 15.28
C PRO A 283 9.51 13.54 14.47
N ASN A 284 10.31 12.52 14.16
CA ASN A 284 9.82 11.27 13.59
C ASN A 284 9.80 10.17 14.65
N TRP A 285 8.80 9.29 14.59
CA TRP A 285 8.81 8.13 15.48
C TRP A 285 9.90 7.14 15.06
N ILE A 286 10.63 6.64 16.04
CA ILE A 286 11.73 5.67 15.89
C ILE A 286 11.46 4.35 16.58
N LYS A 287 10.44 4.26 17.43
CA LYS A 287 9.95 3.00 17.97
C LYS A 287 8.45 3.04 18.13
N MET A 288 7.79 1.96 17.74
CA MET A 288 6.37 1.72 17.98
C MET A 288 6.24 0.38 18.69
N ILE A 289 5.51 0.33 19.80
CA ILE A 289 5.26 -0.87 20.59
C ILE A 289 3.75 -1.13 20.58
N ILE A 290 3.35 -2.37 20.29
CA ILE A 290 1.96 -2.82 20.25
C ILE A 290 1.72 -3.72 21.48
N THR A 291 0.85 -3.29 22.39
CA THR A 291 0.44 -4.06 23.57
C THR A 291 -0.91 -4.76 23.30
N PRO A 292 -1.20 -5.91 23.96
CA PRO A 292 -0.39 -6.62 24.96
C PRO A 292 0.69 -7.54 24.37
N ASP A 293 0.72 -7.74 23.05
CA ASP A 293 1.65 -8.67 22.38
C ASP A 293 3.13 -8.30 22.55
N ASN A 294 3.42 -7.05 22.94
CA ASN A 294 4.75 -6.46 23.04
C ASN A 294 5.59 -6.58 21.76
N ARG A 295 4.93 -6.71 20.60
CA ARG A 295 5.56 -6.60 19.30
C ARG A 295 6.00 -5.16 19.09
N TYR A 296 7.14 -4.97 18.44
CA TYR A 296 7.64 -3.63 18.19
C TYR A 296 8.26 -3.48 16.81
N THR A 297 8.21 -2.25 16.33
CA THR A 297 8.87 -1.81 15.10
C THR A 297 9.80 -0.69 15.46
N THR A 298 11.06 -0.78 15.03
CA THR A 298 12.05 0.28 15.23
C THR A 298 12.41 0.90 13.89
N ARG A 299 12.61 2.21 13.83
CA ARG A 299 13.12 2.92 12.67
C ARG A 299 14.47 3.53 13.02
N ARG A 300 15.42 3.47 12.08
CA ARG A 300 16.63 4.30 12.09
C ARG A 300 16.55 5.23 10.90
N ILE A 301 16.53 6.52 11.17
CA ILE A 301 16.31 7.56 10.16
C ILE A 301 17.62 8.33 9.98
N THR A 302 17.96 8.59 8.72
CA THR A 302 19.07 9.45 8.34
C THR A 302 18.51 10.58 7.48
N TYR A 303 18.86 11.80 7.82
CA TYR A 303 18.41 13.01 7.14
C TYR A 303 19.49 13.51 6.19
N TYR A 304 19.09 14.31 5.20
CA TYR A 304 20.03 15.16 4.49
C TYR A 304 20.53 16.27 5.42
N GLU A 305 21.78 16.69 5.23
CA GLU A 305 22.29 17.88 5.91
C GLU A 305 21.47 19.10 5.46
N GLU A 306 21.09 19.95 6.41
CA GLU A 306 20.47 21.22 6.07
C GLU A 306 21.55 22.13 5.46
N ASP A 307 21.27 22.72 4.30
CA ASP A 307 22.17 23.71 3.70
C ASP A 307 22.34 24.89 4.68
N ALA A 308 23.49 24.95 5.34
CA ALA A 308 23.87 25.99 6.31
C ALA A 308 23.95 27.41 5.69
N SER A 309 23.61 27.58 4.41
CA SER A 309 23.65 28.86 3.71
C SER A 309 22.37 29.69 3.84
N LYS A 310 21.24 29.12 4.31
CA LYS A 310 19.99 29.89 4.47
C LYS A 310 19.82 30.51 5.85
N THR A 311 20.49 30.01 6.88
CA THR A 311 20.39 30.56 8.24
C THR A 311 21.19 31.86 8.41
N ALA A 312 22.17 32.14 7.53
CA ALA A 312 23.02 33.32 7.62
C ALA A 312 22.43 34.61 6.98
N GLU A 313 21.32 34.50 6.24
CA GLU A 313 20.63 35.66 5.65
C GLU A 313 19.44 36.15 6.50
N GLU A 314 18.97 35.38 7.48
CA GLU A 314 17.91 35.81 8.42
C GLU A 314 18.48 36.43 9.72
N GLU A 315 19.80 36.44 9.90
CA GLU A 315 20.49 37.06 11.05
C GLU A 315 21.33 38.30 10.70
N ASN A 316 21.16 38.89 9.49
CA ASN A 316 21.81 40.16 9.11
C ASN A 316 20.84 41.32 8.89
#